data_AF-A0A8S2L3C3-F1
#
_entry.id   AF-A0A8S2L3C3-F1
#
_cell.length_a   1.000
_cell.length_b   1.000
_cell.length_c   1.000
_cell.angle_alpha   90.00
_cell.angle_beta   90.00
_cell.angle_gamma   90.00
#
_symmetry.space_group_name_H-M   'P 1'
#
loop_
_entity.id
_entity.type
_entity.pdbx_description
1 polymer ?
#
loop_
_entity_poly.entity_id
_entity_poly.type
_entity_poly.pdbx_seq_one_letter_code
_entity_poly.pdbx_strand_id
1 'polypeptide(L)'
;MSGLTSAFARYSEEVTASPLTDTVLSASRKRKRVSMTTSNGHSNGNQTNKTRSKSLEPLLPIPETNGQSKIIEEPSTVKKIKNSEKKNLSPVYPTPYPQRRVVVSESRQSQIEKATSEESDEDDEDDDDVEDDSPLSAWLHDHVPIEDSTLLGEHLFGLLIDPIPAKEFMKKTWQREPLLVQRKQSTYYNGLFSTGDIDDILRDNTLEYGENIDLTFYNPTTFKKERHNQEGRARPAVVWDAYNEGCSVRILNPHTYSTSVWKLLSILQEYFGSLVGANTYLTPPGSQGFAPHYDDIDAFILQLEGRKHWRVYNPLNDDEVLPLKSSHDLDKSVVDNVKPCIDVVLEAGDLLYMPRGYIHQGYTLDDAHSLHLTVSCYQQHTWGDLFKILLPKAVDYG
;
A
#
# COMPACT_ATOMS: atom_id res chain seq x y z
N MET A 1 5.63 -41.71 -10.03
CA MET A 1 5.15 -41.72 -8.63
C MET A 1 6.27 -41.23 -7.73
N SER A 2 6.21 -39.97 -7.35
CA SER A 2 7.14 -39.29 -6.44
C SER A 2 6.33 -38.20 -5.75
N GLY A 3 6.20 -38.27 -4.43
CA GLY A 3 5.11 -37.58 -3.73
C GLY A 3 5.26 -36.06 -3.68
N LEU A 4 4.27 -35.34 -4.22
CA LEU A 4 3.94 -34.00 -3.75
C LEU A 4 3.37 -34.11 -2.34
N THR A 5 4.25 -33.99 -1.33
CA THR A 5 3.80 -33.71 0.04
C THR A 5 3.29 -32.28 0.07
N SER A 6 1.97 -32.11 0.03
CA SER A 6 1.32 -30.80 0.15
C SER A 6 1.89 -30.02 1.34
N ALA A 7 2.05 -28.70 1.18
CA ALA A 7 2.54 -27.81 2.25
C ALA A 7 1.72 -27.97 3.54
N PHE A 8 0.42 -28.26 3.40
CA PHE A 8 -0.54 -28.53 4.48
C PHE A 8 -0.08 -29.67 5.42
N ALA A 9 0.60 -30.69 4.89
CA ALA A 9 1.07 -31.84 5.68
C ALA A 9 2.25 -31.47 6.58
N ARG A 10 3.16 -30.59 6.12
CA ARG A 10 4.42 -30.26 6.83
C ARG A 10 4.19 -29.54 8.15
N TYR A 11 3.15 -28.71 8.23
CA TYR A 11 2.78 -28.02 9.47
C TYR A 11 2.11 -28.93 10.51
N SER A 12 1.55 -30.07 10.09
CA SER A 12 0.83 -31.00 10.97
C SER A 12 1.75 -31.90 11.81
N GLU A 13 2.99 -32.14 11.39
CA GLU A 13 3.89 -33.13 12.01
C GLU A 13 4.76 -32.58 13.16
N GLU A 14 4.90 -31.26 13.36
CA GLU A 14 5.72 -30.69 14.44
C GLU A 14 5.08 -30.78 15.85
N VAL A 15 3.81 -31.14 15.97
CA VAL A 15 3.07 -31.10 17.26
C VAL A 15 3.27 -32.38 18.09
N THR A 16 4.53 -32.72 18.40
CA THR A 16 4.84 -33.78 19.38
C THR A 16 4.76 -33.24 20.81
N ALA A 17 3.89 -33.84 21.63
CA ALA A 17 3.46 -33.34 22.92
C ALA A 17 4.56 -33.07 23.97
N SER A 18 4.31 -32.07 24.82
CA SER A 18 4.99 -31.86 26.11
C SER A 18 3.92 -31.89 27.23
N PRO A 19 4.17 -32.53 28.39
CA PRO A 19 3.11 -32.90 29.33
C PRO A 19 2.57 -31.74 30.16
N LEU A 20 1.25 -31.73 30.34
CA LEU A 20 0.52 -30.87 31.28
C LEU A 20 0.92 -31.19 32.73
N THR A 21 1.02 -30.16 33.57
CA THR A 21 0.98 -30.29 35.03
C THR A 21 -0.17 -29.47 35.59
N ASP A 22 -1.16 -30.13 36.19
CA ASP A 22 -2.34 -29.48 36.77
C ASP A 22 -1.99 -28.48 37.88
N THR A 23 -2.68 -27.33 37.89
CA THR A 23 -3.03 -26.64 39.14
C THR A 23 -4.37 -25.93 38.96
N VAL A 24 -5.45 -26.60 39.37
CA VAL A 24 -6.80 -26.02 39.34
C VAL A 24 -6.97 -24.99 40.46
N LEU A 25 -7.33 -23.75 40.09
CA LEU A 25 -7.88 -22.77 41.04
C LEU A 25 -9.23 -22.24 40.53
N SER A 26 -10.30 -22.73 41.13
CA SER A 26 -11.69 -22.40 40.77
C SER A 26 -12.12 -21.01 41.29
N ALA A 27 -12.46 -20.09 40.38
CA ALA A 27 -12.98 -18.76 40.73
C ALA A 27 -14.41 -18.53 40.17
N SER A 28 -15.43 -19.08 40.85
CA SER A 28 -16.84 -18.88 40.47
C SER A 28 -17.28 -17.41 40.57
N ARG A 29 -17.59 -16.77 39.42
CA ARG A 29 -18.25 -15.45 39.37
C ARG A 29 -19.69 -15.56 38.86
N LYS A 30 -20.65 -15.53 39.78
CA LYS A 30 -22.10 -15.52 39.48
C LYS A 30 -22.47 -14.25 38.70
N ARG A 31 -22.91 -14.37 37.43
CA ARG A 31 -23.55 -13.28 36.68
C ARG A 31 -24.92 -12.97 37.33
N LYS A 32 -25.09 -11.75 37.86
CA LYS A 32 -26.37 -11.29 38.43
C LYS A 32 -27.13 -10.44 37.41
N ARG A 33 -28.20 -11.01 36.84
CA ARG A 33 -29.12 -10.32 35.91
C ARG A 33 -30.03 -9.37 36.70
N VAL A 34 -30.22 -8.15 36.22
CA VAL A 34 -31.17 -7.17 36.76
C VAL A 34 -31.99 -6.62 35.58
N SER A 35 -33.31 -6.57 35.74
CA SER A 35 -34.26 -6.07 34.72
C SER A 35 -34.71 -4.64 35.03
N MET A 36 -35.31 -3.99 34.04
CA MET A 36 -35.82 -2.62 34.13
C MET A 36 -36.97 -2.47 35.14
N THR A 37 -37.15 -1.25 35.63
CA THR A 37 -38.44 -0.73 36.13
C THR A 37 -38.69 0.65 35.54
N THR A 38 -39.88 0.86 34.99
CA THR A 38 -40.31 2.10 34.32
C THR A 38 -40.99 3.08 35.27
N SER A 39 -40.89 4.38 35.02
CA SER A 39 -41.87 5.38 35.46
C SER A 39 -42.03 6.50 34.43
N ASN A 40 -43.26 7.01 34.29
CA ASN A 40 -43.63 8.07 33.33
C ASN A 40 -43.68 9.43 34.02
N GLY A 41 -43.39 10.51 33.27
CA GLY A 41 -43.65 11.89 33.67
C GLY A 41 -43.56 12.87 32.51
N HIS A 42 -44.70 13.35 32.01
CA HIS A 42 -44.77 14.42 30.98
C HIS A 42 -44.79 15.81 31.63
N SER A 43 -44.10 16.79 31.02
CA SER A 43 -44.72 18.09 30.66
C SER A 43 -43.80 18.98 29.81
N ASN A 44 -44.38 19.69 28.84
CA ASN A 44 -43.74 20.52 27.81
C ASN A 44 -42.88 21.69 28.33
N GLY A 45 -41.91 22.13 27.51
CA GLY A 45 -41.22 23.42 27.65
C GLY A 45 -40.44 23.84 26.39
N ASN A 46 -41.01 24.72 25.56
CA ASN A 46 -40.34 25.24 24.36
C ASN A 46 -39.28 26.30 24.71
N GLN A 47 -38.05 26.18 24.17
CA GLN A 47 -37.21 27.35 23.88
C GLN A 47 -36.05 27.11 22.88
N THR A 48 -36.24 27.65 21.68
CA THR A 48 -35.24 28.29 20.78
C THR A 48 -33.81 27.74 20.64
N ASN A 49 -33.47 27.34 19.41
CA ASN A 49 -32.09 27.14 18.94
C ASN A 49 -31.16 28.34 19.22
N LYS A 50 -29.90 28.05 19.56
CA LYS A 50 -28.76 28.95 19.28
C LYS A 50 -27.62 28.20 18.60
N THR A 51 -27.43 28.51 17.33
CA THR A 51 -26.24 28.17 16.54
C THR A 51 -24.97 28.75 17.16
N ARG A 52 -23.86 28.02 17.12
CA ARG A 52 -22.52 28.60 17.33
C ARG A 52 -21.50 28.01 16.35
N SER A 53 -21.33 28.67 15.22
CA SER A 53 -20.15 28.52 14.38
C SER A 53 -18.88 28.93 15.13
N LYS A 54 -17.74 28.36 14.73
CA LYS A 54 -16.41 28.92 15.00
C LYS A 54 -15.86 29.45 13.68
N SER A 55 -15.43 30.70 13.69
CA SER A 55 -14.75 31.37 12.56
C SER A 55 -13.29 31.64 12.91
N LEU A 56 -12.47 31.86 11.88
CA LEU A 56 -11.03 32.12 11.99
C LEU A 56 -10.72 33.56 12.48
N GLU A 57 -9.42 33.81 12.65
CA GLU A 57 -8.81 34.97 13.32
C GLU A 57 -8.84 36.28 12.50
N PRO A 58 -8.40 37.39 13.13
CA PRO A 58 -7.58 38.40 12.47
C PRO A 58 -6.20 38.60 13.15
N LEU A 59 -5.17 38.83 12.33
CA LEU A 59 -3.76 38.99 12.73
C LEU A 59 -3.45 40.34 13.40
N LEU A 60 -2.35 40.39 14.15
CA LEU A 60 -1.83 41.61 14.81
C LEU A 60 -0.88 42.42 13.88
N PRO A 61 -0.83 43.76 14.00
CA PRO A 61 -0.01 44.62 13.14
C PRO A 61 1.44 44.81 13.63
N ILE A 62 2.34 45.11 12.69
CA ILE A 62 3.76 45.44 12.91
C ILE A 62 3.92 46.96 13.12
N PRO A 63 4.74 47.45 14.08
CA PRO A 63 4.97 48.87 14.30
C PRO A 63 6.14 49.45 13.47
N GLU A 64 5.97 50.66 12.93
CA GLU A 64 7.05 51.51 12.40
C GLU A 64 7.41 52.63 13.39
N THR A 65 8.70 52.96 13.53
CA THR A 65 9.17 54.24 14.11
C THR A 65 10.44 54.73 13.40
N ASN A 66 10.48 56.01 13.02
CA ASN A 66 11.61 56.64 12.31
C ASN A 66 12.77 57.08 13.24
N GLY A 67 13.99 57.12 12.71
CA GLY A 67 15.18 57.68 13.36
C GLY A 67 16.30 58.07 12.38
N GLN A 68 16.81 59.31 12.47
CA GLN A 68 17.83 59.91 11.58
C GLN A 68 19.26 59.38 11.92
N SER A 69 20.30 59.41 11.06
CA SER A 69 20.90 60.61 10.42
C SER A 69 22.09 60.28 9.48
N LYS A 70 22.39 61.19 8.52
CA LYS A 70 23.69 61.41 7.80
C LYS A 70 24.22 60.27 6.90
N ILE A 71 24.31 60.40 5.56
CA ILE A 71 25.14 61.28 4.69
C ILE A 71 26.61 60.83 4.56
N ILE A 72 27.02 60.41 3.34
CA ILE A 72 28.21 60.88 2.58
C ILE A 72 28.09 60.46 1.09
N GLU A 73 28.11 61.47 0.22
CA GLU A 73 28.59 61.62 -1.18
C GLU A 73 28.37 60.58 -2.32
N GLU A 74 27.95 61.13 -3.48
CA GLU A 74 27.97 60.60 -4.86
C GLU A 74 29.39 60.83 -5.53
N PRO A 75 29.68 60.64 -6.85
CA PRO A 75 28.83 60.22 -8.00
C PRO A 75 29.43 59.20 -9.01
N SER A 76 28.60 58.66 -9.92
CA SER A 76 28.79 58.88 -11.39
C SER A 76 27.67 58.31 -12.30
N THR A 77 27.08 59.26 -13.04
CA THR A 77 26.53 59.19 -14.41
C THR A 77 27.27 58.24 -15.38
N VAL A 78 26.72 57.69 -16.48
CA VAL A 78 25.44 57.80 -17.25
C VAL A 78 25.21 56.44 -17.98
N LYS A 79 24.10 56.09 -18.66
CA LYS A 79 23.15 56.79 -19.57
C LYS A 79 21.72 56.18 -19.46
N LYS A 80 20.78 56.64 -20.32
CA LYS A 80 19.50 55.99 -20.65
C LYS A 80 19.43 55.63 -22.13
N ILE A 81 18.66 54.61 -22.49
CA ILE A 81 17.95 54.49 -23.79
C ILE A 81 16.46 54.30 -23.48
N LYS A 82 15.58 54.72 -24.40
CA LYS A 82 14.11 54.79 -24.24
C LYS A 82 13.37 53.88 -25.25
N ASN A 83 12.04 53.81 -25.06
CA ASN A 83 10.99 53.33 -25.97
C ASN A 83 10.75 51.81 -25.96
N SER A 84 9.52 51.31 -26.09
CA SER A 84 8.18 51.96 -25.96
C SER A 84 7.08 50.91 -25.82
N GLU A 85 5.94 51.27 -25.22
CA GLU A 85 4.79 50.39 -25.03
C GLU A 85 4.10 49.98 -26.36
N LYS A 86 3.60 48.72 -26.41
CA LYS A 86 2.21 48.42 -26.83
C LYS A 86 1.78 46.98 -26.45
N LYS A 87 0.49 46.71 -26.61
CA LYS A 87 -0.27 45.61 -25.96
C LYS A 87 -0.41 44.33 -26.78
N ASN A 88 -0.65 43.23 -26.05
CA ASN A 88 -1.41 42.02 -26.39
C ASN A 88 -1.03 41.22 -27.65
N LEU A 89 -0.51 40.00 -27.47
CA LEU A 89 -1.23 38.72 -27.68
C LEU A 89 -0.32 37.51 -27.41
N SER A 90 -0.89 36.40 -26.96
CA SER A 90 -0.13 35.19 -26.59
C SER A 90 0.22 34.31 -27.81
N PRO A 91 1.46 33.80 -27.93
CA PRO A 91 1.78 32.69 -28.82
C PRO A 91 1.69 31.35 -28.08
N VAL A 92 0.90 30.43 -28.62
CA VAL A 92 0.95 28.99 -28.27
C VAL A 92 2.19 28.38 -28.92
N TYR A 93 2.89 27.49 -28.21
CA TYR A 93 4.01 26.70 -28.76
C TYR A 93 3.74 25.20 -28.61
N PRO A 94 3.87 24.39 -29.68
CA PRO A 94 3.61 22.95 -29.63
C PRO A 94 4.88 22.12 -29.44
N THR A 95 4.77 21.05 -28.65
CA THR A 95 5.75 19.94 -28.54
C THR A 95 5.00 18.59 -28.55
N PRO A 96 5.65 17.47 -28.91
CA PRO A 96 4.99 16.52 -29.83
C PRO A 96 4.56 15.18 -29.24
N TYR A 97 3.40 14.69 -29.70
CA TYR A 97 2.95 13.30 -29.50
C TYR A 97 3.74 12.31 -30.40
N PRO A 98 4.18 11.14 -29.88
CA PRO A 98 4.63 10.04 -30.72
C PRO A 98 3.45 9.39 -31.45
N GLN A 99 3.65 8.96 -32.71
CA GLN A 99 2.57 8.44 -33.55
C GLN A 99 2.22 6.98 -33.27
N ARG A 100 0.91 6.71 -33.12
CA ARG A 100 0.32 5.37 -32.99
C ARG A 100 0.60 4.53 -34.25
N ARG A 101 1.48 3.53 -34.17
CA ARG A 101 1.87 2.70 -35.32
C ARG A 101 0.93 1.50 -35.51
N VAL A 102 -0.16 1.69 -36.23
CA VAL A 102 -1.05 0.59 -36.65
C VAL A 102 -0.33 -0.27 -37.69
N VAL A 103 -0.18 -1.57 -37.42
CA VAL A 103 0.27 -2.55 -38.42
C VAL A 103 -0.97 -3.20 -39.03
N VAL A 104 -1.28 -2.83 -40.28
CA VAL A 104 -2.31 -3.51 -41.07
C VAL A 104 -1.64 -4.61 -41.88
N SER A 105 -2.06 -5.86 -41.67
CA SER A 105 -1.76 -6.99 -42.56
C SER A 105 -2.89 -7.17 -43.56
N GLU A 106 -2.63 -6.92 -44.84
CA GLU A 106 -3.64 -7.08 -45.89
C GLU A 106 -3.89 -8.56 -46.24
N SER A 107 -5.16 -8.88 -46.51
CA SER A 107 -5.62 -10.22 -46.87
C SER A 107 -5.14 -10.67 -48.25
N ARG A 108 -4.80 -11.96 -48.39
CA ARG A 108 -4.81 -12.64 -49.71
C ARG A 108 -6.07 -13.49 -49.85
N GLN A 109 -6.87 -13.17 -50.86
CA GLN A 109 -8.04 -13.95 -51.24
C GLN A 109 -7.64 -15.21 -52.02
N SER A 110 -8.40 -16.29 -51.82
CA SER A 110 -8.57 -17.37 -52.80
C SER A 110 -10.05 -17.77 -52.82
N GLN A 111 -10.50 -18.50 -53.84
CA GLN A 111 -11.89 -18.46 -54.29
C GLN A 111 -12.77 -19.60 -53.76
N ILE A 112 -13.93 -19.22 -53.23
CA ILE A 112 -15.27 -19.79 -53.41
C ILE A 112 -15.34 -21.25 -53.91
N GLU A 113 -15.92 -22.13 -53.08
CA GLU A 113 -16.97 -23.06 -53.53
C GLU A 113 -18.02 -23.25 -52.41
N LYS A 114 -19.19 -23.86 -52.69
CA LYS A 114 -20.43 -23.58 -51.92
C LYS A 114 -21.40 -24.77 -51.79
N ALA A 115 -21.53 -25.30 -50.57
CA ALA A 115 -22.66 -26.09 -50.05
C ALA A 115 -22.63 -25.95 -48.51
N THR A 116 -23.57 -25.29 -47.80
CA THR A 116 -24.99 -25.61 -47.50
C THR A 116 -25.19 -26.78 -46.54
N SER A 117 -25.78 -26.45 -45.37
CA SER A 117 -26.31 -27.32 -44.30
C SER A 117 -25.26 -28.21 -43.58
N GLU A 118 -25.36 -28.47 -42.28
CA GLU A 118 -26.46 -28.26 -41.31
C GLU A 118 -26.03 -27.37 -40.11
N GLU A 119 -26.99 -26.90 -39.31
CA GLU A 119 -26.74 -26.15 -38.07
C GLU A 119 -26.63 -27.12 -36.88
N SER A 120 -25.59 -26.96 -36.05
CA SER A 120 -25.47 -27.61 -34.75
C SER A 120 -24.76 -26.64 -33.80
N ASP A 121 -25.54 -25.97 -32.95
CA ASP A 121 -25.01 -25.18 -31.85
C ASP A 121 -24.48 -26.15 -30.77
N GLU A 122 -23.16 -26.36 -30.75
CA GLU A 122 -22.45 -26.86 -29.57
C GLU A 122 -21.66 -25.67 -29.03
N ASP A 123 -22.07 -25.15 -27.87
CA ASP A 123 -21.36 -24.09 -27.17
C ASP A 123 -20.03 -24.67 -26.63
N ASP A 124 -18.94 -24.45 -27.36
CA ASP A 124 -17.57 -24.67 -26.87
C ASP A 124 -17.29 -23.66 -25.73
N GLU A 125 -17.78 -23.98 -24.54
CA GLU A 125 -17.22 -23.47 -23.28
C GLU A 125 -15.80 -24.04 -23.15
N ASP A 126 -14.83 -23.37 -23.81
CA ASP A 126 -13.40 -23.44 -23.52
C ASP A 126 -13.16 -22.87 -22.09
N ASP A 127 -13.68 -23.59 -21.09
CA ASP A 127 -13.39 -23.39 -19.68
C ASP A 127 -11.95 -23.89 -19.48
N ASP A 128 -11.00 -22.98 -19.71
CA ASP A 128 -9.56 -23.17 -19.50
C ASP A 128 -9.35 -23.39 -17.98
N ASP A 129 -9.56 -24.64 -17.56
CA ASP A 129 -9.59 -25.15 -16.18
C ASP A 129 -8.16 -25.14 -15.59
N VAL A 130 -7.62 -23.92 -15.45
CA VAL A 130 -6.31 -23.63 -14.86
C VAL A 130 -6.41 -23.94 -13.38
N GLU A 131 -6.06 -25.17 -13.00
CA GLU A 131 -5.96 -25.62 -11.60
C GLU A 131 -5.24 -24.55 -10.77
N ASP A 132 -5.96 -23.89 -9.84
CA ASP A 132 -5.39 -22.80 -9.03
C ASP A 132 -4.43 -23.37 -7.98
N ASP A 133 -3.18 -23.58 -8.39
CA ASP A 133 -2.08 -24.10 -7.60
C ASP A 133 -1.58 -23.11 -6.53
N SER A 134 -2.22 -21.94 -6.42
CA SER A 134 -2.08 -21.00 -5.31
C SER A 134 -2.29 -21.71 -3.97
N PRO A 135 -1.29 -21.73 -3.06
CA PRO A 135 -1.46 -22.30 -1.73
C PRO A 135 -2.38 -21.45 -0.84
N LEU A 136 -2.84 -20.29 -1.32
CA LEU A 136 -3.84 -19.45 -0.68
C LEU A 136 -5.28 -19.78 -1.15
N SER A 137 -5.49 -20.54 -2.21
CA SER A 137 -6.83 -20.82 -2.78
C SER A 137 -7.81 -21.38 -1.73
N ALA A 138 -7.40 -22.41 -0.99
CA ALA A 138 -8.20 -23.02 0.08
C ALA A 138 -8.66 -22.02 1.16
N TRP A 139 -7.86 -20.97 1.41
CA TRP A 139 -8.13 -19.90 2.38
C TRP A 139 -9.08 -18.83 1.84
N LEU A 140 -8.95 -18.51 0.55
CA LEU A 140 -9.78 -17.53 -0.14
C LEU A 140 -11.22 -18.06 -0.31
N HIS A 141 -11.37 -19.35 -0.60
CA HIS A 141 -12.65 -20.02 -0.87
C HIS A 141 -13.35 -20.64 0.36
N ASP A 142 -12.90 -20.34 1.58
CA ASP A 142 -13.48 -20.84 2.85
C ASP A 142 -13.51 -22.39 2.97
N HIS A 143 -12.53 -23.07 2.37
CA HIS A 143 -12.44 -24.53 2.34
C HIS A 143 -11.61 -25.13 3.49
N VAL A 144 -11.08 -24.32 4.40
CA VAL A 144 -10.21 -24.79 5.50
C VAL A 144 -11.02 -25.09 6.78
N PRO A 145 -11.14 -26.35 7.23
CA PRO A 145 -11.87 -26.69 8.45
C PRO A 145 -11.00 -26.48 9.70
N ILE A 146 -10.80 -25.22 10.09
CA ILE A 146 -10.04 -24.83 11.29
C ILE A 146 -10.99 -24.20 12.33
N GLU A 147 -11.11 -24.85 13.48
CA GLU A 147 -11.94 -24.40 14.61
C GLU A 147 -11.22 -23.39 15.54
N ASP A 148 -9.91 -23.19 15.36
CA ASP A 148 -9.03 -22.37 16.21
C ASP A 148 -8.41 -21.21 15.40
N SER A 149 -8.84 -19.97 15.69
CA SER A 149 -8.42 -18.75 14.99
C SER A 149 -6.96 -18.33 15.25
N THR A 150 -6.31 -18.89 16.29
CA THR A 150 -4.90 -18.62 16.57
C THR A 150 -4.02 -19.54 15.73
N LEU A 151 -4.34 -20.85 15.65
CA LEU A 151 -3.68 -21.77 14.71
C LEU A 151 -3.91 -21.35 13.25
N LEU A 152 -5.10 -20.84 12.93
CA LEU A 152 -5.45 -20.19 11.67
C LEU A 152 -4.42 -19.09 11.30
N GLY A 153 -4.11 -18.21 12.26
CA GLY A 153 -3.11 -17.16 12.12
C GLY A 153 -1.68 -17.68 11.92
N GLU A 154 -1.25 -18.66 12.74
CA GLU A 154 0.10 -19.26 12.61
C GLU A 154 0.30 -19.92 11.24
N HIS A 155 -0.70 -20.64 10.73
CA HIS A 155 -0.65 -21.31 9.44
C HIS A 155 -0.62 -20.32 8.27
N LEU A 156 -1.51 -19.31 8.25
CA LEU A 156 -1.54 -18.34 7.15
C LEU A 156 -0.26 -17.49 7.10
N PHE A 157 0.28 -17.10 8.25
CA PHE A 157 1.59 -16.42 8.29
C PHE A 157 2.73 -17.35 7.84
N GLY A 158 2.69 -18.62 8.23
CA GLY A 158 3.62 -19.65 7.75
C GLY A 158 3.64 -19.75 6.22
N LEU A 159 2.47 -19.86 5.59
CA LEU A 159 2.33 -19.86 4.13
C LEU A 159 2.82 -18.54 3.50
N LEU A 160 2.55 -17.40 4.13
CA LEU A 160 2.98 -16.10 3.59
C LEU A 160 4.51 -16.02 3.41
N ILE A 161 5.29 -16.63 4.32
CA ILE A 161 6.77 -16.61 4.28
C ILE A 161 7.44 -17.94 3.90
N ASP A 162 6.68 -18.98 3.50
CA ASP A 162 7.24 -20.28 3.06
C ASP A 162 8.31 -20.07 1.96
N PRO A 163 9.51 -20.68 2.08
CA PRO A 163 9.84 -21.84 2.92
C PRO A 163 10.48 -21.50 4.30
N ILE A 164 10.36 -20.28 4.80
CA ILE A 164 10.98 -19.86 6.07
C ILE A 164 10.07 -20.23 7.27
N PRO A 165 10.53 -21.00 8.27
CA PRO A 165 9.71 -21.32 9.44
C PRO A 165 9.37 -20.07 10.25
N ALA A 166 8.09 -19.83 10.55
CA ALA A 166 7.62 -18.66 11.32
C ALA A 166 8.35 -18.48 12.66
N LYS A 167 8.61 -19.58 13.38
CA LYS A 167 9.36 -19.61 14.66
C LYS A 167 10.82 -19.17 14.50
N GLU A 168 11.41 -19.36 13.31
CA GLU A 168 12.78 -18.92 12.99
C GLU A 168 12.79 -17.46 12.56
N PHE A 169 11.88 -17.05 11.67
CA PHE A 169 11.68 -15.67 11.25
C PHE A 169 11.50 -14.73 12.45
N MET A 170 10.56 -15.03 13.35
CA MET A 170 10.28 -14.23 14.55
C MET A 170 11.47 -14.16 15.53
N LYS A 171 12.40 -15.12 15.46
CA LYS A 171 13.57 -15.19 16.34
C LYS A 171 14.81 -14.51 15.78
N LYS A 172 15.01 -14.56 14.46
CA LYS A 172 16.24 -14.14 13.77
C LYS A 172 16.08 -12.90 12.89
N THR A 173 14.95 -12.76 12.21
CA THR A 173 14.76 -11.82 11.09
C THR A 173 13.87 -10.65 11.48
N TRP A 174 12.77 -10.93 12.18
CA TRP A 174 11.78 -9.93 12.60
C TRP A 174 12.42 -8.76 13.36
N GLN A 175 12.14 -7.55 12.88
CA GLN A 175 12.68 -6.27 13.35
C GLN A 175 14.23 -6.23 13.44
N ARG A 176 14.92 -6.97 12.57
CA ARG A 176 16.40 -7.03 12.51
C ARG A 176 16.94 -6.82 11.10
N GLU A 177 16.52 -7.65 10.16
CA GLU A 177 17.03 -7.70 8.79
C GLU A 177 15.89 -7.96 7.79
N PRO A 178 15.99 -7.48 6.55
CA PRO A 178 14.99 -7.76 5.52
C PRO A 178 15.13 -9.21 5.02
N LEU A 179 14.02 -9.79 4.58
CA LEU A 179 13.97 -11.15 4.03
C LEU A 179 13.43 -11.11 2.61
N LEU A 180 14.16 -11.73 1.70
CA LEU A 180 13.76 -12.00 0.32
C LEU A 180 13.39 -13.49 0.18
N VAL A 181 12.21 -13.76 -0.36
CA VAL A 181 11.77 -15.10 -0.77
C VAL A 181 11.44 -15.05 -2.25
N GLN A 182 12.28 -15.67 -3.09
CA GLN A 182 12.01 -15.80 -4.52
C GLN A 182 11.45 -17.19 -4.83
N ARG A 183 10.18 -17.27 -5.24
CA ARG A 183 9.44 -18.54 -5.36
C ARG A 183 9.49 -19.14 -6.75
N LYS A 184 9.49 -18.30 -7.79
CA LYS A 184 9.36 -18.72 -9.20
C LYS A 184 8.06 -19.50 -9.48
N GLN A 185 7.01 -19.21 -8.70
CA GLN A 185 5.65 -19.72 -8.87
C GLN A 185 4.75 -18.48 -9.00
N SER A 186 4.48 -18.07 -10.24
CA SER A 186 3.76 -16.81 -10.53
C SER A 186 2.35 -16.75 -9.95
N THR A 187 1.74 -17.91 -9.75
CA THR A 187 0.38 -18.13 -9.27
C THR A 187 0.21 -18.08 -7.75
N TYR A 188 1.31 -17.94 -6.98
CA TYR A 188 1.31 -18.06 -5.51
C TYR A 188 0.34 -17.12 -4.76
N TYR A 189 -0.07 -16.01 -5.40
CA TYR A 189 -1.05 -15.05 -4.86
C TYR A 189 -2.31 -14.90 -5.73
N ASN A 190 -2.63 -15.86 -6.60
CA ASN A 190 -3.88 -15.84 -7.35
C ASN A 190 -5.09 -15.72 -6.40
N GLY A 191 -6.15 -15.07 -6.86
CA GLY A 191 -7.37 -14.81 -6.11
C GLY A 191 -7.24 -13.79 -4.97
N LEU A 192 -6.03 -13.30 -4.64
CA LEU A 192 -5.83 -12.33 -3.57
C LEU A 192 -6.23 -10.91 -4.00
N PHE A 193 -5.63 -10.40 -5.09
CA PHE A 193 -5.91 -9.08 -5.66
C PHE A 193 -5.23 -8.94 -7.04
N SER A 194 -5.83 -8.19 -7.96
CA SER A 194 -5.38 -8.01 -9.35
C SER A 194 -5.50 -6.56 -9.86
N THR A 195 -5.00 -6.31 -11.07
CA THR A 195 -5.24 -5.06 -11.83
C THR A 195 -6.70 -4.97 -12.31
N GLY A 196 -7.40 -6.11 -12.46
CA GLY A 196 -8.84 -6.14 -12.71
C GLY A 196 -9.64 -5.58 -11.53
N ASP A 197 -9.31 -6.02 -10.31
CA ASP A 197 -9.92 -5.49 -9.08
C ASP A 197 -9.78 -3.96 -8.98
N ILE A 198 -8.64 -3.39 -9.41
CA ILE A 198 -8.44 -1.92 -9.42
C ILE A 198 -9.46 -1.24 -10.33
N ASP A 199 -9.70 -1.79 -11.51
CA ASP A 199 -10.60 -1.21 -12.51
C ASP A 199 -12.08 -1.29 -12.07
N ASP A 200 -12.48 -2.42 -11.49
CA ASP A 200 -13.83 -2.63 -10.95
C ASP A 200 -14.08 -1.82 -9.67
N ILE A 201 -13.09 -1.73 -8.78
CA ILE A 201 -13.15 -0.83 -7.61
C ILE A 201 -13.37 0.62 -8.07
N LEU A 202 -12.66 1.09 -9.10
CA LEU A 202 -12.82 2.44 -9.66
C LEU A 202 -14.17 2.68 -10.33
N ARG A 203 -14.76 1.65 -10.96
CA ARG A 203 -16.10 1.70 -11.56
C ARG A 203 -17.18 1.81 -10.49
N ASP A 204 -17.24 0.80 -9.62
CA ASP A 204 -18.41 0.52 -8.78
C ASP A 204 -18.41 1.34 -7.48
N ASN A 205 -17.25 1.81 -7.03
CA ASN A 205 -17.10 2.59 -5.81
C ASN A 205 -16.78 4.07 -6.12
N THR A 206 -17.01 4.94 -5.13
CA THR A 206 -16.59 6.34 -5.18
C THR A 206 -15.32 6.48 -4.36
N LEU A 207 -14.17 6.45 -5.04
CA LEU A 207 -12.86 6.66 -4.44
C LEU A 207 -12.48 8.14 -4.57
N GLU A 208 -12.19 8.80 -3.46
CA GLU A 208 -11.76 10.20 -3.42
C GLU A 208 -10.22 10.30 -3.41
N TYR A 209 -9.67 11.23 -4.20
CA TYR A 209 -8.22 11.43 -4.28
C TYR A 209 -7.63 11.89 -2.94
N GLY A 210 -6.55 11.22 -2.51
CA GLY A 210 -5.86 11.48 -1.25
C GLY A 210 -6.48 10.83 -0.01
N GLU A 211 -7.73 10.34 -0.09
CA GLU A 211 -8.37 9.54 0.97
C GLU A 211 -8.34 8.03 0.66
N ASN A 212 -8.69 7.66 -0.58
CA ASN A 212 -8.75 6.26 -1.01
C ASN A 212 -7.74 5.91 -2.10
N ILE A 213 -7.28 6.91 -2.85
CA ILE A 213 -6.40 6.71 -4.01
C ILE A 213 -5.41 7.86 -4.20
N ASP A 214 -4.16 7.52 -4.52
CA ASP A 214 -3.11 8.46 -4.92
C ASP A 214 -2.61 8.14 -6.32
N LEU A 215 -2.26 9.18 -7.08
CA LEU A 215 -1.50 9.11 -8.32
C LEU A 215 -0.13 9.73 -8.08
N THR A 216 0.96 8.97 -8.22
CA THR A 216 2.31 9.47 -7.94
C THR A 216 3.32 9.11 -9.02
N PHE A 217 4.23 10.03 -9.31
CA PHE A 217 5.30 9.86 -10.29
C PHE A 217 6.62 10.34 -9.70
N TYR A 218 7.67 9.52 -9.79
CA TYR A 218 9.02 9.94 -9.43
C TYR A 218 9.78 10.35 -10.68
N ASN A 219 9.94 11.67 -10.84
CA ASN A 219 10.46 12.25 -12.06
C ASN A 219 11.97 11.99 -12.21
N PRO A 220 12.42 11.24 -13.23
CA PRO A 220 13.81 10.81 -13.36
C PRO A 220 14.77 11.94 -13.81
N THR A 221 14.25 13.13 -14.10
CA THR A 221 15.05 14.32 -14.47
C THR A 221 15.18 15.31 -13.30
N THR A 222 14.13 15.46 -12.47
CA THR A 222 14.15 16.36 -11.30
C THR A 222 14.49 15.66 -9.99
N PHE A 223 14.46 14.32 -9.98
CA PHE A 223 14.67 13.43 -8.84
C PHE A 223 13.70 13.66 -7.67
N LYS A 224 12.46 14.07 -7.98
CA LYS A 224 11.41 14.36 -7.00
C LYS A 224 10.15 13.53 -7.24
N LYS A 225 9.47 13.19 -6.14
CA LYS A 225 8.12 12.64 -6.19
C LYS A 225 7.12 13.76 -6.44
N GLU A 226 6.31 13.58 -7.46
CA GLU A 226 5.18 14.41 -7.85
C GLU A 226 3.89 13.67 -7.53
N ARG A 227 2.85 14.39 -7.09
CA ARG A 227 1.51 13.85 -6.84
C ARG A 227 0.56 14.46 -7.86
N HIS A 228 -0.09 13.61 -8.64
CA HIS A 228 -0.97 13.97 -9.77
C HIS A 228 -2.47 13.79 -9.43
N ASN A 229 -2.80 13.73 -8.14
CA ASN A 229 -4.16 13.77 -7.62
C ASN A 229 -4.91 15.03 -8.09
N GLN A 230 -6.18 14.87 -8.44
CA GLN A 230 -7.12 15.98 -8.66
C GLN A 230 -7.98 16.19 -7.41
N GLU A 231 -8.89 17.18 -7.43
CA GLU A 231 -9.89 17.33 -6.36
C GLU A 231 -11.10 16.42 -6.64
N GLY A 232 -11.56 15.69 -5.63
CA GLY A 232 -12.79 14.87 -5.68
C GLY A 232 -12.60 13.42 -6.17
N ARG A 233 -13.72 12.81 -6.62
CA ARG A 233 -13.76 11.41 -7.08
C ARG A 233 -12.78 11.13 -8.23
N ALA A 234 -11.90 10.16 -8.01
CA ALA A 234 -11.14 9.48 -9.05
C ALA A 234 -12.07 8.68 -9.97
N ARG A 235 -12.02 8.97 -11.27
CA ARG A 235 -12.81 8.28 -12.30
C ARG A 235 -11.90 7.31 -13.07
N PRO A 236 -12.37 6.10 -13.46
CA PRO A 236 -11.55 5.10 -14.15
C PRO A 236 -10.73 5.69 -15.31
N ALA A 237 -11.37 6.38 -16.25
CA ALA A 237 -10.70 6.98 -17.40
C ALA A 237 -9.55 7.94 -17.01
N VAL A 238 -9.75 8.79 -16.00
CA VAL A 238 -8.74 9.77 -15.57
C VAL A 238 -7.56 9.09 -14.86
N VAL A 239 -7.83 8.02 -14.10
CA VAL A 239 -6.80 7.18 -13.47
C VAL A 239 -6.00 6.41 -14.52
N TRP A 240 -6.67 5.83 -15.51
CA TRP A 240 -6.02 5.09 -16.59
C TRP A 240 -5.25 5.99 -17.56
N ASP A 241 -5.74 7.20 -17.88
CA ASP A 241 -4.98 8.19 -18.63
C ASP A 241 -3.69 8.55 -17.88
N ALA A 242 -3.77 8.89 -16.59
CA ALA A 242 -2.59 9.21 -15.77
C ALA A 242 -1.61 8.02 -15.62
N TYR A 243 -2.11 6.79 -15.55
CA TYR A 243 -1.29 5.57 -15.56
C TYR A 243 -0.55 5.40 -16.91
N ASN A 244 -1.23 5.62 -18.03
CA ASN A 244 -0.62 5.61 -19.37
C ASN A 244 0.40 6.75 -19.56
N GLU A 245 0.26 7.86 -18.83
CA GLU A 245 1.24 8.96 -18.76
C GLU A 245 2.41 8.68 -17.78
N GLY A 246 2.42 7.51 -17.11
CA GLY A 246 3.55 7.04 -16.30
C GLY A 246 3.32 7.05 -14.79
N CYS A 247 2.18 7.55 -14.29
CA CYS A 247 1.89 7.58 -12.86
C CYS A 247 1.68 6.18 -12.29
N SER A 248 2.17 5.96 -11.07
CA SER A 248 1.72 4.84 -10.24
C SER A 248 0.38 5.15 -9.62
N VAL A 249 -0.51 4.15 -9.63
CA VAL A 249 -1.80 4.17 -8.93
C VAL A 249 -1.61 3.46 -7.59
N ARG A 250 -1.94 4.14 -6.49
CA ARG A 250 -1.95 3.54 -5.14
C ARG A 250 -3.35 3.56 -4.56
N ILE A 251 -3.95 2.40 -4.29
CA ILE A 251 -5.19 2.32 -3.48
C ILE A 251 -4.80 2.17 -2.00
N LEU A 252 -5.39 3.02 -1.17
CA LEU A 252 -5.27 2.97 0.28
C LEU A 252 -6.39 2.09 0.85
N ASN A 253 -6.05 1.24 1.82
CA ASN A 253 -7.01 0.33 2.48
C ASN A 253 -7.84 -0.53 1.49
N PRO A 254 -7.20 -1.32 0.61
CA PRO A 254 -7.89 -2.13 -0.42
C PRO A 254 -8.85 -3.18 0.18
N HIS A 255 -8.62 -3.58 1.44
CA HIS A 255 -9.53 -4.41 2.25
C HIS A 255 -10.91 -3.77 2.49
N THR A 256 -11.10 -2.49 2.18
CA THR A 256 -12.43 -1.84 2.18
C THR A 256 -13.32 -2.38 1.05
N TYR A 257 -12.71 -2.90 -0.02
CA TYR A 257 -13.39 -3.30 -1.25
C TYR A 257 -13.15 -4.78 -1.60
N SER A 258 -11.92 -5.29 -1.44
CA SER A 258 -11.59 -6.70 -1.68
C SER A 258 -11.81 -7.56 -0.44
N THR A 259 -12.72 -8.52 -0.55
CA THR A 259 -12.98 -9.54 0.49
C THR A 259 -11.75 -10.43 0.71
N SER A 260 -11.04 -10.82 -0.36
CA SER A 260 -9.80 -11.61 -0.29
C SER A 260 -8.73 -10.93 0.57
N VAL A 261 -8.46 -9.64 0.32
CA VAL A 261 -7.51 -8.88 1.14
C VAL A 261 -8.04 -8.69 2.56
N TRP A 262 -9.33 -8.42 2.76
CA TRP A 262 -9.92 -8.31 4.10
C TRP A 262 -9.76 -9.59 4.94
N LYS A 263 -9.99 -10.77 4.36
CA LYS A 263 -9.73 -12.07 5.02
C LYS A 263 -8.25 -12.18 5.45
N LEU A 264 -7.32 -11.94 4.52
CA LEU A 264 -5.87 -12.00 4.78
C LEU A 264 -5.47 -11.10 5.96
N LEU A 265 -5.82 -9.82 5.93
CA LEU A 265 -5.41 -8.89 6.98
C LEU A 265 -6.09 -9.18 8.32
N SER A 266 -7.34 -9.66 8.32
CA SER A 266 -8.07 -10.00 9.57
C SER A 266 -7.42 -11.16 10.31
N ILE A 267 -7.00 -12.21 9.58
CA ILE A 267 -6.35 -13.39 10.16
C ILE A 267 -4.93 -13.03 10.63
N LEU A 268 -4.17 -12.27 9.84
CA LEU A 268 -2.85 -11.79 10.25
C LEU A 268 -2.91 -10.83 11.45
N GLN A 269 -3.98 -10.05 11.62
CA GLN A 269 -4.16 -9.16 12.77
C GLN A 269 -4.29 -9.92 14.10
N GLU A 270 -4.90 -11.12 14.10
CA GLU A 270 -4.90 -11.99 15.28
C GLU A 270 -3.48 -12.50 15.58
N TYR A 271 -2.77 -12.98 14.55
CA TYR A 271 -1.40 -13.50 14.67
C TYR A 271 -0.38 -12.45 15.17
N PHE A 272 -0.41 -11.23 14.63
CA PHE A 272 0.51 -10.15 15.02
C PHE A 272 0.12 -9.43 16.32
N GLY A 273 -1.09 -9.63 16.85
CA GLY A 273 -1.59 -8.90 18.03
C GLY A 273 -1.62 -7.38 17.88
N SER A 274 -1.60 -6.89 16.63
CA SER A 274 -1.38 -5.50 16.24
C SER A 274 -2.14 -5.22 14.94
N LEU A 275 -2.53 -3.97 14.69
CA LEU A 275 -3.31 -3.62 13.50
C LEU A 275 -2.51 -3.95 12.23
N VAL A 276 -3.16 -4.65 11.30
CA VAL A 276 -2.61 -5.01 9.99
C VAL A 276 -3.38 -4.25 8.92
N GLY A 277 -2.70 -3.28 8.30
CA GLY A 277 -3.19 -2.53 7.14
C GLY A 277 -2.59 -3.05 5.85
N ALA A 278 -3.02 -2.48 4.72
CA ALA A 278 -2.33 -2.66 3.45
C ALA A 278 -2.57 -1.49 2.48
N ASN A 279 -1.70 -1.37 1.48
CA ASN A 279 -1.88 -0.54 0.28
C ASN A 279 -1.53 -1.38 -0.96
N THR A 280 -2.19 -1.16 -2.10
CA THR A 280 -1.76 -1.71 -3.40
C THR A 280 -1.05 -0.65 -4.22
N TYR A 281 -0.11 -1.06 -5.06
CA TYR A 281 0.72 -0.19 -5.88
C TYR A 281 0.86 -0.75 -7.29
N LEU A 282 0.11 -0.19 -8.24
CA LEU A 282 0.20 -0.48 -9.66
C LEU A 282 1.10 0.57 -10.34
N THR A 283 2.20 0.14 -10.96
CA THR A 283 3.17 1.03 -11.62
C THR A 283 3.38 0.58 -13.08
N PRO A 284 3.27 1.50 -14.07
CA PRO A 284 3.43 1.18 -15.48
C PRO A 284 4.89 0.83 -15.85
N PRO A 285 5.14 0.26 -17.04
CA PRO A 285 6.48 -0.05 -17.51
C PRO A 285 7.41 1.17 -17.54
N GLY A 286 8.70 0.96 -17.27
CA GLY A 286 9.76 1.99 -17.36
C GLY A 286 9.62 3.15 -16.38
N SER A 287 8.83 3.00 -15.31
CA SER A 287 8.41 4.07 -14.40
C SER A 287 8.74 3.77 -12.92
N GLN A 288 8.82 4.84 -12.12
CA GLN A 288 8.97 4.79 -10.66
C GLN A 288 7.91 5.72 -10.04
N GLY A 289 7.19 5.27 -9.02
CA GLY A 289 6.10 6.05 -8.40
C GLY A 289 6.50 6.90 -7.20
N PHE A 290 7.59 6.53 -6.51
CA PHE A 290 7.96 7.07 -5.20
C PHE A 290 9.48 7.31 -5.13
N ALA A 291 9.89 8.34 -4.39
CA ALA A 291 11.30 8.57 -4.06
C ALA A 291 11.81 7.50 -3.06
N PRO A 292 13.13 7.40 -2.81
CA PRO A 292 13.65 6.62 -1.70
C PRO A 292 13.07 7.12 -0.36
N HIS A 293 12.57 6.22 0.47
CA HIS A 293 12.04 6.54 1.80
C HIS A 293 12.11 5.31 2.73
N TYR A 294 11.88 5.52 4.02
CA TYR A 294 11.56 4.45 4.98
C TYR A 294 10.22 4.74 5.66
N ASP A 295 9.54 3.69 6.13
CA ASP A 295 8.28 3.81 6.87
C ASP A 295 8.41 3.50 8.37
N ASP A 296 7.35 3.75 9.14
CA ASP A 296 7.19 3.39 10.57
C ASP A 296 6.48 2.04 10.82
N ILE A 297 6.29 1.24 9.78
CA ILE A 297 5.66 -0.08 9.83
C ILE A 297 6.61 -1.21 9.42
N ASP A 298 6.39 -2.39 9.99
CA ASP A 298 6.97 -3.62 9.48
C ASP A 298 6.19 -4.03 8.21
N ALA A 299 6.90 -4.16 7.09
CA ALA A 299 6.32 -4.27 5.76
C ALA A 299 6.59 -5.65 5.13
N PHE A 300 5.55 -6.26 4.56
CA PHE A 300 5.63 -7.44 3.69
C PHE A 300 5.09 -7.07 2.31
N ILE A 301 5.97 -7.04 1.31
CA ILE A 301 5.63 -6.78 -0.09
C ILE A 301 5.36 -8.12 -0.78
N LEU A 302 4.14 -8.31 -1.24
CA LEU A 302 3.69 -9.45 -2.04
C LEU A 302 3.64 -8.99 -3.50
N GLN A 303 4.56 -9.47 -4.35
CA GLN A 303 4.55 -9.13 -5.77
C GLN A 303 3.45 -9.94 -6.47
N LEU A 304 2.38 -9.26 -6.92
CA LEU A 304 1.17 -9.91 -7.43
C LEU A 304 1.23 -10.10 -8.96
N GLU A 305 1.60 -9.05 -9.69
CA GLU A 305 1.69 -9.09 -11.16
C GLU A 305 2.97 -8.44 -11.66
N GLY A 306 3.41 -8.87 -12.84
CA GLY A 306 4.55 -8.29 -13.55
C GLY A 306 5.82 -8.32 -12.71
N ARG A 307 6.67 -7.29 -12.84
CA ARG A 307 8.01 -7.30 -12.25
C ARG A 307 8.47 -5.93 -11.79
N LYS A 308 9.19 -5.89 -10.66
CA LYS A 308 9.73 -4.62 -10.11
C LYS A 308 11.14 -4.80 -9.57
N HIS A 309 12.06 -3.92 -9.98
CA HIS A 309 13.38 -3.86 -9.39
C HIS A 309 13.31 -3.05 -8.09
N TRP A 310 13.48 -3.75 -6.98
CA TRP A 310 13.60 -3.19 -5.63
C TRP A 310 15.05 -3.01 -5.21
N ARG A 311 15.33 -1.85 -4.62
CA ARG A 311 16.53 -1.59 -3.82
C ARG A 311 16.13 -1.31 -2.39
N VAL A 312 16.72 -2.06 -1.46
CA VAL A 312 16.59 -1.87 -0.01
C VAL A 312 17.98 -1.58 0.55
N TYR A 313 18.06 -0.63 1.48
CA TYR A 313 19.27 -0.18 2.13
C TYR A 313 19.07 -0.24 3.64
N ASN A 314 20.15 -0.50 4.37
CA ASN A 314 20.13 -0.43 5.84
C ASN A 314 19.83 1.01 6.30
N PRO A 315 19.29 1.19 7.52
CA PRO A 315 19.28 2.49 8.20
C PRO A 315 20.64 3.18 8.13
N LEU A 316 20.67 4.51 7.97
CA LEU A 316 21.92 5.25 7.73
C LEU A 316 22.81 5.36 8.97
N ASN A 317 22.24 5.14 10.16
CA ASN A 317 22.87 5.23 11.47
C ASN A 317 21.98 4.54 12.53
N ASP A 318 22.49 4.36 13.75
CA ASP A 318 21.79 3.67 14.83
C ASP A 318 20.50 4.39 15.31
N ASP A 319 20.40 5.71 15.16
CA ASP A 319 19.20 6.49 15.54
C ASP A 319 18.04 6.32 14.52
N GLU A 320 18.35 5.87 13.30
CA GLU A 320 17.40 5.50 12.24
C GLU A 320 16.98 4.02 12.28
N VAL A 321 17.47 3.23 13.24
CA VAL A 321 17.06 1.83 13.42
C VAL A 321 15.69 1.76 14.12
N LEU A 322 14.73 1.08 13.47
CA LEU A 322 13.36 0.87 13.98
C LEU A 322 12.59 2.17 14.39
N PRO A 323 12.60 3.23 13.56
CA PRO A 323 12.16 4.58 13.92
C PRO A 323 10.66 4.64 14.22
N LEU A 324 10.25 5.70 14.93
CA LEU A 324 8.86 5.89 15.38
C LEU A 324 7.97 6.64 14.38
N LYS A 325 8.50 7.01 13.20
CA LYS A 325 7.83 7.77 12.12
C LYS A 325 8.50 7.47 10.78
N SER A 326 7.74 7.47 9.67
CA SER A 326 8.29 7.43 8.31
C SER A 326 9.22 8.61 8.03
N SER A 327 10.12 8.45 7.05
CA SER A 327 10.97 9.52 6.55
C SER A 327 10.17 10.54 5.72
N HIS A 328 10.83 11.63 5.35
CA HIS A 328 10.44 12.40 4.17
C HIS A 328 10.93 11.68 2.89
N ASP A 329 10.50 12.13 1.72
CA ASP A 329 11.12 11.72 0.45
C ASP A 329 12.61 12.11 0.47
N LEU A 330 13.51 11.13 0.41
CA LEU A 330 14.95 11.35 0.47
C LEU A 330 15.48 11.77 -0.91
N ASP A 331 16.42 12.72 -0.94
CA ASP A 331 17.14 13.06 -2.16
C ASP A 331 17.94 11.84 -2.66
N LYS A 332 17.97 11.64 -3.98
CA LYS A 332 18.68 10.53 -4.64
C LYS A 332 20.16 10.43 -4.23
N SER A 333 20.80 11.57 -3.95
CA SER A 333 22.19 11.66 -3.47
C SER A 333 22.44 10.95 -2.13
N VAL A 334 21.41 10.76 -1.30
CA VAL A 334 21.49 10.00 -0.04
C VAL A 334 21.76 8.52 -0.32
N VAL A 335 21.10 7.94 -1.32
CA VAL A 335 21.22 6.51 -1.67
C VAL A 335 22.27 6.21 -2.74
N ASP A 336 22.68 7.20 -3.54
CA ASP A 336 23.64 7.02 -4.66
C ASP A 336 25.02 6.49 -4.24
N ASN A 337 25.43 6.72 -2.99
CA ASN A 337 26.72 6.28 -2.44
C ASN A 337 26.57 5.15 -1.40
N VAL A 338 25.35 4.69 -1.14
CA VAL A 338 25.06 3.61 -0.17
C VAL A 338 24.85 2.33 -0.96
N LYS A 339 25.58 1.26 -0.62
CA LYS A 339 25.33 -0.04 -1.22
C LYS A 339 24.00 -0.60 -0.69
N PRO A 340 23.03 -0.97 -1.55
CA PRO A 340 21.85 -1.67 -1.09
C PRO A 340 22.21 -3.03 -0.47
N CYS A 341 21.45 -3.43 0.55
CA CYS A 341 21.53 -4.76 1.15
C CYS A 341 20.71 -5.79 0.33
N ILE A 342 19.66 -5.34 -0.37
CA ILE A 342 18.94 -6.10 -1.39
C ILE A 342 18.82 -5.24 -2.67
N ASP A 343 19.25 -5.78 -3.81
CA ASP A 343 19.16 -5.19 -5.16
C ASP A 343 18.65 -6.33 -6.05
N VAL A 344 17.35 -6.36 -6.35
CA VAL A 344 16.68 -7.53 -6.94
C VAL A 344 15.45 -7.16 -7.75
N VAL A 345 15.18 -7.92 -8.82
CA VAL A 345 13.87 -7.91 -9.48
C VAL A 345 12.98 -8.95 -8.80
N LEU A 346 11.87 -8.49 -8.20
CA LEU A 346 10.79 -9.38 -7.78
C LEU A 346 9.91 -9.70 -8.99
N GLU A 347 9.55 -10.98 -9.12
CA GLU A 347 8.55 -11.47 -10.08
C GLU A 347 7.30 -11.95 -9.32
N ALA A 348 6.20 -12.20 -10.02
CA ALA A 348 4.94 -12.61 -9.38
C ALA A 348 5.14 -13.84 -8.46
N GLY A 349 4.52 -13.81 -7.27
CA GLY A 349 4.64 -14.84 -6.23
C GLY A 349 5.80 -14.66 -5.24
N ASP A 350 6.76 -13.76 -5.52
CA ASP A 350 7.86 -13.45 -4.60
C ASP A 350 7.39 -12.65 -3.37
N LEU A 351 8.15 -12.71 -2.26
CA LEU A 351 7.96 -11.87 -1.08
C LEU A 351 9.23 -11.11 -0.72
N LEU A 352 9.06 -9.85 -0.31
CA LEU A 352 10.10 -9.03 0.32
C LEU A 352 9.58 -8.44 1.65
N TYR A 353 10.09 -8.95 2.78
CA TYR A 353 9.89 -8.35 4.10
C TYR A 353 10.99 -7.33 4.39
N MET A 354 10.64 -6.22 5.03
CA MET A 354 11.61 -5.30 5.63
C MET A 354 11.08 -4.69 6.95
N PRO A 355 11.93 -4.56 7.99
CA PRO A 355 11.60 -3.78 9.17
C PRO A 355 11.42 -2.29 8.86
N ARG A 356 10.67 -1.59 9.70
CA ARG A 356 10.58 -0.12 9.68
C ARG A 356 11.98 0.51 9.80
N GLY A 357 12.21 1.62 9.08
CA GLY A 357 13.52 2.28 9.00
C GLY A 357 14.45 1.80 7.87
N TYR A 358 14.18 0.66 7.23
CA TYR A 358 14.92 0.26 6.03
C TYR A 358 14.49 1.14 4.84
N ILE A 359 15.45 1.91 4.29
CA ILE A 359 15.21 2.76 3.13
C ILE A 359 14.97 1.85 1.92
N HIS A 360 13.95 2.16 1.13
CA HIS A 360 13.61 1.39 -0.06
C HIS A 360 13.18 2.27 -1.23
N GLN A 361 13.34 1.73 -2.44
CA GLN A 361 12.73 2.24 -3.67
C GLN A 361 12.48 1.09 -4.64
N GLY A 362 11.40 1.19 -5.42
CA GLY A 362 11.03 0.18 -6.42
C GLY A 362 10.67 0.83 -7.77
N TYR A 363 11.39 0.46 -8.83
CA TYR A 363 11.11 0.90 -10.20
C TYR A 363 10.71 -0.28 -11.08
N THR A 364 9.82 -0.05 -12.04
CA THR A 364 9.31 -1.07 -12.97
C THR A 364 10.20 -1.12 -14.23
N LEU A 365 10.42 -2.32 -14.77
CA LEU A 365 11.21 -2.52 -15.98
C LEU A 365 10.46 -2.04 -17.24
N ASP A 366 11.17 -1.81 -18.35
CA ASP A 366 10.59 -1.25 -19.58
C ASP A 366 9.58 -2.18 -20.30
N ASP A 367 9.53 -3.46 -19.94
CA ASP A 367 8.85 -4.53 -20.69
C ASP A 367 7.65 -5.18 -19.98
N ALA A 368 7.37 -4.80 -18.73
CA ALA A 368 6.23 -5.30 -17.94
C ALA A 368 5.73 -4.19 -17.00
N HIS A 369 4.48 -4.26 -16.55
CA HIS A 369 4.04 -3.44 -15.40
C HIS A 369 4.48 -4.08 -14.07
N SER A 370 4.07 -3.50 -12.95
CA SER A 370 4.09 -4.17 -11.65
C SER A 370 2.84 -3.83 -10.84
N LEU A 371 2.22 -4.87 -10.27
CA LEU A 371 1.31 -4.76 -9.15
C LEU A 371 1.92 -5.45 -7.92
N HIS A 372 1.85 -4.80 -6.76
CA HIS A 372 2.10 -5.47 -5.48
C HIS A 372 1.13 -4.99 -4.39
N LEU A 373 0.91 -5.84 -3.40
CA LEU A 373 0.25 -5.51 -2.14
C LEU A 373 1.33 -5.39 -1.05
N THR A 374 1.41 -4.24 -0.41
CA THR A 374 2.23 -4.08 0.81
C THR A 374 1.32 -4.28 2.01
N VAL A 375 1.48 -5.41 2.70
CA VAL A 375 0.88 -5.67 4.01
C VAL A 375 1.75 -5.03 5.08
N SER A 376 1.15 -4.26 5.98
CA SER A 376 1.88 -3.40 6.92
C SER A 376 1.34 -3.53 8.35
N CYS A 377 2.22 -3.69 9.34
CA CYS A 377 1.82 -3.84 10.75
C CYS A 377 2.79 -3.16 11.74
N TYR A 378 2.49 -3.27 13.04
CA TYR A 378 3.34 -2.80 14.15
C TYR A 378 3.56 -1.27 14.27
N GLN A 379 2.77 -0.45 13.57
CA GLN A 379 2.83 1.02 13.71
C GLN A 379 2.63 1.45 15.18
N GLN A 380 3.57 2.23 15.72
CA GLN A 380 3.55 2.71 17.12
C GLN A 380 3.32 1.60 18.18
N HIS A 381 3.72 0.36 17.86
CA HIS A 381 3.55 -0.81 18.72
C HIS A 381 4.86 -1.15 19.45
N THR A 382 5.48 -0.16 20.12
CA THR A 382 6.77 -0.35 20.81
C THR A 382 6.62 -0.43 22.34
N TRP A 383 7.65 -0.96 23.01
CA TRP A 383 7.78 -0.87 24.47
C TRP A 383 7.72 0.58 24.98
N GLY A 384 8.23 1.54 24.20
CA GLY A 384 8.12 2.97 24.51
C GLY A 384 6.67 3.46 24.51
N ASP A 385 5.86 2.99 23.58
CA ASP A 385 4.43 3.34 23.48
C ASP A 385 3.61 2.73 24.61
N LEU A 386 3.91 1.47 24.99
CA LEU A 386 3.36 0.84 26.18
C LEU A 386 3.72 1.64 27.45
N PHE A 387 4.98 2.07 27.61
CA PHE A 387 5.39 2.86 28.77
C PHE A 387 4.78 4.27 28.80
N LYS A 388 4.53 4.92 27.66
CA LYS A 388 3.75 6.19 27.59
C LYS A 388 2.35 6.04 28.19
N ILE A 389 1.73 4.87 28.06
CA ILE A 389 0.38 4.56 28.58
C ILE A 389 0.42 4.11 30.05
N LEU A 390 1.46 3.37 30.46
CA LEU A 390 1.57 2.79 31.81
C LEU A 390 2.16 3.76 32.84
N LEU A 391 3.20 4.53 32.50
CA LEU A 391 3.94 5.34 33.48
C LEU A 391 3.08 6.41 34.18
N PRO A 392 2.18 7.16 33.50
CA PRO A 392 1.30 8.10 34.20
C PRO A 392 0.44 7.40 35.26
N LYS A 393 -0.16 6.26 34.90
CA LYS A 393 -0.99 5.45 35.80
C LYS A 393 -0.19 4.88 36.97
N ALA A 394 1.06 4.49 36.74
CA ALA A 394 1.95 4.02 37.81
C ALA A 394 2.31 5.12 38.82
N VAL A 395 2.30 6.39 38.41
CA VAL A 395 2.47 7.56 39.29
C VAL A 395 1.15 7.97 39.95
N ASP A 396 0.01 7.88 39.26
CA ASP A 396 -1.32 8.25 39.79
C ASP A 396 -1.88 7.26 40.83
N TYR A 397 -1.37 6.02 40.87
CA TYR A 397 -1.86 4.93 41.73
C TYR A 397 -0.79 4.29 42.64
N GLY A 398 0.40 4.90 42.76
CA GLY A 398 1.54 4.43 43.56
C GLY A 398 1.76 5.19 44.87
#